data_AF-A0A2L1K6J0-F1
#
_entry.id   AF-A0A2L1K6J0-F1
#
_cell.length_a   1.000
_cell.length_b   1.000
_cell.length_c   1.000
_cell.angle_alpha   90.00
_cell.angle_beta   90.00
_cell.angle_gamma   90.00
#
_symmetry.space_group_name_H-M   'P 1'
#
loop_
_entity.id
_entity.type
_entity.pdbx_description
1 polymer ?
#
loop_
_entity_poly.entity_id
_entity_poly.type
_entity_poly.pdbx_seq_one_letter_code
_entity_poly.pdbx_strand_id
1 'polypeptide(L)'
;MGVSVDKEYRFKRKSSEAGRKSAFAHKVKNGGKNYQRNVQERINRKGASKEVVVKISGGAITRQGIRNSIDYMSRESELPVMSESGQVWKGDEIQEAKEHMVDRANDPQNVMNDKGKENKKVTQNIVFSPPVSAKVKPEDLLESVRKTMHKKYPNHRFVLGYHNDKKDHPHVHVVFRIRDEDGKRTDIRKKDLREIRTGFCEELKLKGYDVKATHRQQQGLNQSIRDAHSTAPKRQKGVYEVVDVGYDHYQHDKTKPKQHFLKLKTLNKGVEKTYWGADFGDLTSRENVKKGDLVKLKKLGKKEVKIPALDKHGVQHGWKTVHRNEWKLDNLGVKGIDRTPSSSKELVLNSAAMLQKQQLQMKQFIQIKQAMLQNEQKMKIGIKLG
;
A
#
# COMPACT_ATOMS: atom_id res chain seq x y z
N MET A 1 -18.23 -10.97 29.49
CA MET A 1 -17.46 -12.17 29.87
C MET A 1 -16.07 -12.11 29.24
N GLY A 2 -15.06 -12.27 30.08
CA GLY A 2 -13.69 -11.77 29.89
C GLY A 2 -12.83 -12.58 28.93
N VAL A 3 -11.81 -11.93 28.40
CA VAL A 3 -10.73 -12.58 27.63
C VAL A 3 -9.80 -13.22 28.65
N SER A 4 -9.76 -14.55 28.72
CA SER A 4 -8.71 -15.25 29.47
C SER A 4 -7.38 -15.02 28.76
N VAL A 5 -6.40 -14.50 29.49
CA VAL A 5 -5.02 -14.34 29.06
C VAL A 5 -4.19 -15.13 30.06
N ASP A 6 -3.41 -16.08 29.56
CA ASP A 6 -2.56 -16.94 30.40
C ASP A 6 -1.68 -16.12 31.34
N LYS A 7 -1.53 -16.61 32.58
CA LYS A 7 -0.81 -15.94 33.67
C LYS A 7 0.67 -15.66 33.37
N GLU A 8 1.24 -16.29 32.34
CA GLU A 8 2.61 -16.05 31.86
C GLU A 8 2.82 -14.69 31.16
N TYR A 9 1.75 -13.99 30.78
CA TYR A 9 1.83 -12.68 30.10
C TYR A 9 1.82 -11.46 31.03
N ARG A 10 1.91 -11.65 32.36
CA ARG A 10 2.14 -10.54 33.31
C ARG A 10 3.64 -10.21 33.41
N PHE A 11 4.25 -9.74 32.33
CA PHE A 11 5.55 -9.06 32.45
C PHE A 11 5.64 -7.79 31.59
N LYS A 12 5.91 -6.68 32.28
CA LYS A 12 6.30 -5.34 31.83
C LYS A 12 5.24 -4.52 31.05
N ARG A 13 4.33 -3.89 31.81
CA ARG A 13 3.94 -2.50 31.49
C ARG A 13 5.16 -1.60 31.70
N LYS A 14 6.06 -1.50 30.71
CA LYS A 14 7.01 -0.37 30.66
C LYS A 14 6.43 0.70 29.76
N SER A 15 6.11 1.85 30.37
CA SER A 15 5.69 3.09 29.73
C SER A 15 6.86 3.70 28.95
N SER A 16 7.22 3.11 27.82
CA SER A 16 8.12 3.75 26.86
C SER A 16 7.38 4.04 25.55
N GLU A 17 7.77 5.12 24.87
CA GLU A 17 7.20 5.52 23.57
C GLU A 17 7.38 4.41 22.50
N ALA A 18 8.44 3.60 22.62
CA ALA A 18 8.67 2.42 21.82
C ALA A 18 7.65 1.29 22.09
N GLY A 19 7.21 1.14 23.35
CA GLY A 19 6.16 0.18 23.74
C GLY A 19 4.80 0.52 23.13
N ARG A 20 4.45 1.81 23.03
CA ARG A 20 3.22 2.31 22.35
C ARG A 20 3.21 2.04 20.85
N LYS A 21 4.37 1.89 20.22
CA LYS A 21 4.53 1.58 18.77
C LYS A 21 4.67 0.08 18.49
N SER A 22 4.64 -0.79 19.51
CA SER A 22 4.72 -2.23 19.28
C SER A 22 3.45 -2.74 18.57
N ALA A 23 3.63 -3.63 17.58
CA ALA A 23 2.51 -4.28 16.90
C ALA A 23 1.58 -5.01 17.88
N PHE A 24 2.13 -5.46 19.01
CA PHE A 24 1.39 -6.05 20.13
C PHE A 24 0.47 -5.05 20.83
N ALA A 25 0.96 -3.88 21.25
CA ALA A 25 0.12 -2.84 21.87
C ALA A 25 -0.97 -2.33 20.92
N HIS A 26 -0.68 -2.21 19.63
CA HIS A 26 -1.69 -1.89 18.62
C HIS A 26 -2.73 -3.02 18.48
N LYS A 27 -2.32 -4.30 18.48
CA LYS A 27 -3.23 -5.44 18.41
C LYS A 27 -4.08 -5.61 19.67
N VAL A 28 -3.58 -5.25 20.85
CA VAL A 28 -4.35 -5.23 22.09
C VAL A 28 -5.36 -4.09 22.10
N LYS A 29 -4.97 -2.89 21.63
CA LYS A 29 -5.83 -1.70 21.64
C LYS A 29 -6.87 -1.68 20.52
N ASN A 30 -6.49 -2.12 19.32
CA ASN A 30 -7.28 -2.04 18.09
C ASN A 30 -7.66 -3.42 17.51
N GLY A 31 -7.31 -4.52 18.17
CA GLY A 31 -7.64 -5.89 17.74
C GLY A 31 -8.94 -6.42 18.34
N GLY A 32 -9.20 -7.71 18.16
CA GLY A 32 -10.40 -8.38 18.69
C GLY A 32 -11.71 -7.93 18.03
N LYS A 33 -12.82 -7.97 18.79
CA LYS A 33 -14.18 -7.67 18.29
C LYS A 33 -14.32 -6.27 17.68
N ASN A 34 -13.58 -5.27 18.21
CA ASN A 34 -13.60 -3.91 17.69
C ASN A 34 -12.92 -3.80 16.30
N TYR A 35 -11.85 -4.55 16.05
CA TYR A 35 -11.25 -4.64 14.72
C TYR A 35 -12.22 -5.22 13.71
N GLN A 36 -12.86 -6.34 14.07
CA GLN A 36 -13.82 -7.02 13.20
C GLN A 36 -15.02 -6.10 12.90
N ARG A 37 -15.55 -5.40 13.90
CA ARG A 37 -16.63 -4.42 13.71
C ARG A 37 -16.22 -3.28 12.77
N ASN A 38 -15.04 -2.69 12.97
CA ASN A 38 -14.53 -1.59 12.13
C ASN A 38 -14.21 -2.04 10.69
N VAL A 39 -13.74 -3.29 10.51
CA VAL A 39 -13.55 -3.88 9.19
C VAL A 39 -14.90 -4.11 8.52
N GLN A 40 -15.88 -4.67 9.23
CA GLN A 40 -17.23 -4.90 8.71
C GLN A 40 -17.91 -3.58 8.32
N GLU A 41 -17.84 -2.56 9.16
CA GLU A 41 -18.38 -1.22 8.87
C GLU A 41 -17.71 -0.60 7.63
N ARG A 42 -16.40 -0.79 7.48
CA ARG A 42 -15.68 -0.34 6.29
C ARG A 42 -16.11 -1.09 5.04
N ILE A 43 -16.30 -2.42 5.13
CA ILE A 43 -16.80 -3.24 4.04
C ILE A 43 -18.20 -2.77 3.64
N ASN A 44 -19.10 -2.54 4.60
CA ASN A 44 -20.45 -2.05 4.35
C ASN A 44 -20.45 -0.66 3.66
N ARG A 45 -19.52 0.22 4.04
CA ARG A 45 -19.45 1.59 3.50
C ARG A 45 -18.69 1.71 2.17
N LYS A 46 -17.64 0.92 1.95
CA LYS A 46 -16.68 1.07 0.83
C LYS A 46 -16.57 -0.15 -0.07
N GLY A 47 -17.29 -1.22 0.23
CA GLY A 47 -17.13 -2.53 -0.40
C GLY A 47 -15.97 -3.35 0.18
N ALA A 48 -15.98 -4.65 -0.12
CA ALA A 48 -14.91 -5.56 0.26
C ALA A 48 -13.59 -5.21 -0.46
N SER A 49 -12.46 -5.50 0.20
CA SER A 49 -11.15 -5.30 -0.41
C SER A 49 -10.94 -6.28 -1.56
N LYS A 50 -10.52 -5.78 -2.72
CA LYS A 50 -10.13 -6.59 -3.87
C LYS A 50 -8.64 -6.94 -3.88
N GLU A 51 -7.91 -6.56 -2.84
CA GLU A 51 -6.45 -6.69 -2.77
C GLU A 51 -6.00 -8.14 -2.56
N VAL A 52 -5.14 -8.64 -3.46
CA VAL A 52 -4.40 -9.90 -3.23
C VAL A 52 -3.25 -9.70 -2.26
N VAL A 53 -2.87 -10.77 -1.56
CA VAL A 53 -1.78 -10.76 -0.58
C VAL A 53 -0.76 -11.84 -0.94
N VAL A 54 0.52 -11.47 -0.88
CA VAL A 54 1.66 -12.39 -0.91
C VAL A 54 2.53 -12.08 0.30
N LYS A 55 2.90 -13.10 1.07
CA LYS A 55 3.75 -12.96 2.25
C LYS A 55 4.70 -14.13 2.40
N ILE A 56 5.83 -13.89 3.04
CA ILE A 56 6.73 -14.96 3.50
C ILE A 56 6.25 -15.40 4.89
N SER A 57 6.00 -16.69 5.08
CA SER A 57 5.57 -17.27 6.36
C SER A 57 6.72 -17.93 7.13
N GLY A 58 7.82 -18.29 6.47
CA GLY A 58 8.94 -19.00 7.10
C GLY A 58 9.93 -19.59 6.11
N GLY A 59 10.47 -20.75 6.43
CA GLY A 59 11.36 -21.54 5.56
C GLY A 59 12.24 -22.48 6.36
N ALA A 60 12.79 -23.50 5.70
CA ALA A 60 13.60 -24.54 6.34
C ALA A 60 15.12 -24.31 6.16
N ILE A 61 15.90 -24.86 7.09
CA ILE A 61 17.38 -24.83 7.11
C ILE A 61 17.99 -26.25 7.10
N THR A 62 17.16 -27.29 7.18
CA THR A 62 17.55 -28.71 7.21
C THR A 62 16.59 -29.53 6.36
N ARG A 63 17.01 -30.74 5.95
CA ARG A 63 16.17 -31.72 5.24
C ARG A 63 14.88 -32.01 6.01
N GLN A 64 14.97 -32.23 7.32
CA GLN A 64 13.80 -32.47 8.15
C GLN A 64 12.85 -31.27 8.16
N GLY A 65 13.37 -30.04 8.20
CA GLY A 65 12.53 -28.85 8.13
C GLY A 65 11.76 -28.70 6.80
N ILE A 66 12.31 -29.21 5.70
CA ILE A 66 11.61 -29.26 4.40
C ILE A 66 10.44 -30.25 4.49
N ARG A 67 10.70 -31.47 4.97
CA ARG A 67 9.66 -32.50 5.17
C ARG A 67 8.53 -31.99 6.05
N ASN A 68 8.87 -31.43 7.22
CA ASN A 68 7.88 -30.84 8.13
C ASN A 68 7.06 -29.70 7.50
N SER A 69 7.66 -28.93 6.57
CA SER A 69 6.92 -27.87 5.86
C SER A 69 5.90 -28.46 4.88
N ILE A 70 6.22 -29.57 4.23
CA ILE A 70 5.33 -30.29 3.31
C ILE A 70 4.26 -31.06 4.09
N ASP A 71 4.61 -31.66 5.22
CA ASP A 71 3.65 -32.30 6.15
C ASP A 71 2.63 -31.29 6.67
N TYR A 72 3.10 -30.13 7.13
CA TYR A 72 2.22 -29.04 7.54
C TYR A 72 1.31 -28.55 6.40
N MET A 73 1.84 -28.44 5.18
CA MET A 73 1.09 -27.99 4.01
C MET A 73 0.10 -29.04 3.51
N SER A 74 0.39 -30.32 3.64
CA SER A 74 -0.49 -31.42 3.26
C SER A 74 -1.43 -31.84 4.39
N ARG A 75 -1.31 -31.28 5.60
CA ARG A 75 -1.97 -31.76 6.81
C ARG A 75 -1.70 -33.25 7.03
N GLU A 76 -0.43 -33.61 7.09
CA GLU A 76 0.00 -35.01 7.24
C GLU A 76 -0.59 -35.92 6.15
N SER A 77 -0.50 -35.48 4.89
CA SER A 77 -0.97 -36.19 3.69
C SER A 77 -2.48 -36.24 3.42
N GLU A 78 -3.31 -35.55 4.22
CA GLU A 78 -4.75 -35.42 3.96
C GLU A 78 -5.08 -34.57 2.73
N LEU A 79 -4.22 -33.62 2.38
CA LEU A 79 -4.42 -32.67 1.28
C LEU A 79 -3.39 -32.86 0.16
N PRO A 80 -3.82 -32.74 -1.12
CA PRO A 80 -2.93 -32.83 -2.25
C PRO A 80 -1.91 -31.70 -2.28
N VAL A 81 -0.72 -32.00 -2.79
CA VAL A 81 0.31 -31.00 -3.10
C VAL A 81 0.70 -31.11 -4.56
N MET A 82 1.04 -29.98 -5.17
CA MET A 82 1.37 -29.87 -6.60
C MET A 82 2.80 -29.36 -6.79
N SER A 83 3.51 -29.88 -7.78
CA SER A 83 4.85 -29.45 -8.17
C SER A 83 4.84 -28.21 -9.07
N GLU A 84 6.02 -27.67 -9.37
CA GLU A 84 6.22 -26.65 -10.39
C GLU A 84 5.78 -27.10 -11.80
N SER A 85 5.96 -28.40 -12.12
CA SER A 85 5.59 -29.01 -13.40
C SER A 85 4.08 -29.28 -13.53
N GLY A 86 3.34 -29.22 -12.43
CA GLY A 86 1.90 -29.51 -12.38
C GLY A 86 1.56 -30.96 -11.98
N GLN A 87 2.56 -31.77 -11.64
CA GLN A 87 2.34 -33.09 -11.03
C GLN A 87 1.66 -32.92 -9.66
N VAL A 88 0.66 -33.75 -9.38
CA VAL A 88 -0.10 -33.72 -8.12
C VAL A 88 0.17 -35.01 -7.36
N TRP A 89 0.59 -34.90 -6.11
CA TRP A 89 0.80 -36.01 -5.19
C TRP A 89 -0.30 -36.04 -4.13
N LYS A 90 -0.81 -37.23 -3.81
CA LYS A 90 -1.88 -37.46 -2.82
C LYS A 90 -1.55 -38.62 -1.89
N GLY A 91 -2.02 -38.56 -0.65
CA GLY A 91 -1.87 -39.66 0.32
C GLY A 91 -0.40 -40.07 0.46
N ASP A 92 -0.09 -41.35 0.24
CA ASP A 92 1.26 -41.88 0.39
C ASP A 92 2.28 -41.30 -0.61
N GLU A 93 1.82 -40.82 -1.78
CA GLU A 93 2.67 -40.17 -2.78
C GLU A 93 3.26 -38.84 -2.30
N ILE A 94 2.75 -38.27 -1.19
CA ILE A 94 3.35 -37.09 -0.54
C ILE A 94 4.80 -37.35 -0.14
N GLN A 95 5.17 -38.61 0.08
CA GLN A 95 6.57 -38.98 0.26
C GLN A 95 7.42 -38.63 -0.97
N GLU A 96 6.91 -38.81 -2.19
CA GLU A 96 7.59 -38.39 -3.41
C GLU A 96 7.73 -36.88 -3.49
N ALA A 97 6.71 -36.12 -3.06
CA ALA A 97 6.81 -34.65 -2.99
C ALA A 97 7.92 -34.17 -2.05
N LYS A 98 8.19 -34.92 -0.97
CA LYS A 98 9.29 -34.66 -0.02
C LYS A 98 10.66 -35.03 -0.57
N GLU A 99 10.73 -36.01 -1.46
CA GLU A 99 11.96 -36.49 -2.10
C GLU A 99 12.28 -35.73 -3.40
N HIS A 100 11.25 -35.26 -4.10
CA HIS A 100 11.32 -33.98 -4.80
C HIS A 100 11.72 -32.90 -3.77
N MET A 101 12.00 -31.62 -4.00
CA MET A 101 12.37 -30.67 -2.92
C MET A 101 13.63 -30.92 -2.05
N VAL A 102 13.97 -32.13 -1.59
CA VAL A 102 15.17 -32.47 -0.81
C VAL A 102 16.33 -32.79 -1.75
N ASP A 103 17.52 -32.29 -1.40
CA ASP A 103 18.78 -32.64 -2.03
C ASP A 103 19.68 -33.29 -0.97
N ARG A 104 19.82 -34.61 -1.03
CA ARG A 104 20.58 -35.37 -0.03
C ARG A 104 22.07 -35.01 0.01
N ALA A 105 22.64 -34.58 -1.12
CA ALA A 105 24.05 -34.26 -1.22
C ALA A 105 24.35 -32.89 -0.62
N ASN A 106 23.49 -31.91 -0.86
CA ASN A 106 23.77 -30.52 -0.51
C ASN A 106 23.00 -29.97 0.71
N ASP A 107 21.93 -30.65 1.14
CA ASP A 107 21.09 -30.16 2.24
C ASP A 107 21.55 -30.72 3.60
N PRO A 108 21.72 -29.86 4.63
CA PRO A 108 22.07 -30.33 5.97
C PRO A 108 21.01 -31.27 6.54
N GLN A 109 21.42 -32.43 7.08
CA GLN A 109 20.51 -33.32 7.80
C GLN A 109 20.09 -32.68 9.14
N ASN A 110 21.08 -32.18 9.89
CA ASN A 110 20.92 -31.61 11.22
C ASN A 110 21.35 -30.13 11.23
N VAL A 111 20.96 -29.40 12.28
CA VAL A 111 21.49 -28.06 12.56
C VAL A 111 22.97 -28.17 12.97
N MET A 112 23.84 -27.31 12.43
CA MET A 112 25.27 -27.38 12.73
C MET A 112 25.65 -26.80 14.11
N ASN A 113 24.71 -26.17 14.82
CA ASN A 113 24.84 -25.71 16.21
C ASN A 113 23.46 -25.61 16.89
N ASP A 114 23.44 -25.45 18.22
CA ASP A 114 22.24 -25.41 19.08
C ASP A 114 21.17 -24.38 18.66
N LYS A 115 21.53 -23.41 17.80
CA LYS A 115 20.66 -22.31 17.37
C LYS A 115 20.39 -22.26 15.86
N GLY A 116 20.96 -23.18 15.08
CA GLY A 116 20.80 -23.26 13.62
C GLY A 116 21.21 -22.01 12.82
N LYS A 117 21.94 -21.06 13.43
CA LYS A 117 22.22 -19.73 12.85
C LYS A 117 23.22 -19.76 11.69
N GLU A 118 24.07 -20.78 11.64
CA GLU A 118 25.08 -20.94 10.58
C GLU A 118 24.51 -21.69 9.36
N ASN A 119 23.40 -22.41 9.52
CA ASN A 119 22.75 -23.05 8.39
C ASN A 119 22.10 -21.99 7.50
N LYS A 120 22.57 -21.90 6.25
CA LYS A 120 21.90 -21.11 5.22
C LYS A 120 20.51 -21.69 4.96
N LYS A 121 19.52 -20.82 4.81
CA LYS A 121 18.15 -21.23 4.47
C LYS A 121 18.12 -22.05 3.18
N VAL A 122 17.45 -23.20 3.19
CA VAL A 122 17.31 -24.10 2.04
C VAL A 122 16.02 -23.82 1.28
N THR A 123 14.91 -23.61 2.00
CA THR A 123 13.61 -23.28 1.40
C THR A 123 13.00 -22.03 2.00
N GLN A 124 12.12 -21.39 1.25
CA GLN A 124 11.32 -20.25 1.70
C GLN A 124 9.84 -20.56 1.55
N ASN A 125 9.09 -20.38 2.63
CA ASN A 125 7.65 -20.62 2.62
C ASN A 125 6.94 -19.30 2.29
N ILE A 126 6.15 -19.31 1.21
CA ILE A 126 5.42 -18.16 0.68
C ILE A 126 3.93 -18.49 0.69
N VAL A 127 3.10 -17.53 1.06
CA VAL A 127 1.64 -17.69 1.09
C VAL A 127 0.99 -16.68 0.17
N PHE A 128 0.13 -17.18 -0.71
CA PHE A 128 -0.69 -16.41 -1.63
C PHE A 128 -2.15 -16.46 -1.17
N SER A 129 -2.81 -15.32 -1.11
CA SER A 129 -4.21 -15.26 -0.69
C SER A 129 -4.98 -14.26 -1.56
N PRO A 130 -6.00 -14.71 -2.31
CA PRO A 130 -6.95 -13.81 -2.94
C PRO A 130 -7.92 -13.24 -1.90
N PRO A 131 -8.61 -12.13 -2.22
CA PRO A 131 -9.70 -11.65 -1.39
C PRO A 131 -10.89 -12.64 -1.45
N VAL A 132 -11.52 -12.89 -0.30
CA VAL A 132 -12.70 -13.78 -0.19
C VAL A 132 -13.83 -13.35 -1.12
N SER A 133 -14.00 -12.05 -1.32
CA SER A 133 -15.02 -11.49 -2.21
C SER A 133 -14.86 -11.89 -3.67
N ALA A 134 -13.64 -12.27 -4.11
CA ALA A 134 -13.42 -12.72 -5.48
C ALA A 134 -13.85 -14.16 -5.73
N LYS A 135 -14.14 -14.95 -4.68
CA LYS A 135 -14.61 -16.35 -4.78
C LYS A 135 -13.81 -17.18 -5.79
N VAL A 136 -12.48 -17.07 -5.71
CA VAL A 136 -11.57 -17.76 -6.63
C VAL A 136 -11.68 -19.27 -6.41
N LYS A 137 -11.88 -20.03 -7.49
CA LYS A 137 -11.93 -21.49 -7.43
C LYS A 137 -10.57 -22.08 -7.03
N PRO A 138 -10.51 -23.18 -6.25
CA PRO A 138 -9.26 -23.78 -5.80
C PRO A 138 -8.27 -24.10 -6.93
N GLU A 139 -8.75 -24.72 -8.00
CA GLU A 139 -7.97 -25.08 -9.19
C GLU A 139 -7.38 -23.87 -9.90
N ASP A 140 -8.16 -22.79 -10.00
CA ASP A 140 -7.71 -21.55 -10.62
C ASP A 140 -6.67 -20.84 -9.77
N LEU A 141 -6.83 -20.89 -8.45
CA LEU A 141 -5.89 -20.30 -7.51
C LEU A 141 -4.54 -21.03 -7.55
N LEU A 142 -4.55 -22.36 -7.47
CA LEU A 142 -3.36 -23.20 -7.57
C LEU A 142 -2.60 -22.91 -8.87
N GLU A 143 -3.29 -22.93 -10.00
CA GLU A 143 -2.69 -22.70 -11.31
C GLU A 143 -2.14 -21.28 -11.46
N SER A 144 -2.85 -20.27 -10.95
CA SER A 144 -2.38 -18.87 -10.98
C SER A 144 -1.08 -18.70 -10.19
N VAL A 145 -0.98 -19.35 -9.03
CA VAL A 145 0.23 -19.31 -8.20
C VAL A 145 1.37 -20.06 -8.89
N ARG A 146 1.10 -21.25 -9.45
CA ARG A 146 2.08 -22.06 -10.19
C ARG A 146 2.66 -21.28 -11.38
N LYS A 147 1.81 -20.72 -12.25
CA LYS A 147 2.23 -19.90 -13.39
C LYS A 147 3.04 -18.67 -12.97
N THR A 148 2.60 -17.97 -11.93
CA THR A 148 3.31 -16.79 -11.41
C THR A 148 4.72 -17.15 -10.95
N MET A 149 4.86 -18.23 -10.17
CA MET A 149 6.14 -18.68 -9.65
C MET A 149 7.04 -19.21 -10.76
N HIS A 150 6.51 -20.02 -11.68
CA HIS A 150 7.26 -20.57 -12.80
C HIS A 150 7.75 -19.48 -13.77
N LYS A 151 6.92 -18.48 -14.07
CA LYS A 151 7.32 -17.33 -14.92
C LYS A 151 8.46 -16.52 -14.30
N LYS A 152 8.44 -16.34 -12.98
CA LYS A 152 9.45 -15.55 -12.26
C LYS A 152 10.73 -16.35 -11.97
N TYR A 153 10.59 -17.65 -11.73
CA TYR A 153 11.64 -18.57 -11.30
C TYR A 153 11.54 -19.90 -12.07
N PRO A 154 11.84 -19.92 -13.38
CA PRO A 154 11.59 -21.08 -14.24
C PRO A 154 12.46 -22.29 -13.88
N ASN A 155 13.68 -22.07 -13.42
CA ASN A 155 14.64 -23.12 -13.06
C ASN A 155 14.59 -23.54 -11.57
N HIS A 156 13.54 -23.15 -10.85
CA HIS A 156 13.42 -23.43 -9.42
C HIS A 156 12.35 -24.48 -9.14
N ARG A 157 12.67 -25.41 -8.24
CA ARG A 157 11.73 -26.40 -7.71
C ARG A 157 10.89 -25.80 -6.61
N PHE A 158 9.58 -26.05 -6.65
CA PHE A 158 8.66 -25.64 -5.60
C PHE A 158 7.44 -26.54 -5.56
N VAL A 159 6.93 -26.74 -4.35
CA VAL A 159 5.66 -27.43 -4.14
C VAL A 159 4.64 -26.49 -3.53
N LEU A 160 3.37 -26.68 -3.89
CA LEU A 160 2.29 -25.80 -3.50
C LEU A 160 1.05 -26.58 -3.05
N GLY A 161 0.34 -26.05 -2.06
CA GLY A 161 -0.82 -26.70 -1.44
C GLY A 161 -1.91 -25.69 -1.08
N TYR A 162 -3.16 -26.05 -1.32
CA TYR A 162 -4.33 -25.20 -1.11
C TYR A 162 -4.99 -25.46 0.23
N HIS A 163 -5.24 -24.40 1.00
CA HIS A 163 -5.97 -24.43 2.27
C HIS A 163 -7.16 -23.47 2.25
N ASN A 164 -8.27 -23.89 2.85
CA ASN A 164 -9.51 -23.10 3.04
C ASN A 164 -9.96 -23.02 4.51
N ASP A 165 -9.10 -23.40 5.44
CA ASP A 165 -9.45 -23.82 6.79
C ASP A 165 -9.68 -22.68 7.80
N LYS A 166 -9.05 -21.53 7.62
CA LYS A 166 -9.19 -20.39 8.54
C LYS A 166 -10.16 -19.36 7.99
N LYS A 167 -11.37 -19.33 8.57
CA LYS A 167 -12.35 -18.22 8.43
C LYS A 167 -12.62 -17.84 6.97
N ASP A 168 -12.82 -18.85 6.10
CA ASP A 168 -13.14 -18.66 4.67
C ASP A 168 -12.10 -17.84 3.90
N HIS A 169 -10.83 -17.87 4.32
CA HIS A 169 -9.73 -17.25 3.60
C HIS A 169 -8.97 -18.30 2.78
N PRO A 170 -9.36 -18.53 1.50
CA PRO A 170 -8.61 -19.45 0.64
C PRO A 170 -7.19 -18.93 0.48
N HIS A 171 -6.21 -19.82 0.59
CA HIS A 171 -4.81 -19.49 0.41
C HIS A 171 -4.01 -20.68 -0.09
N VAL A 172 -2.93 -20.38 -0.80
CA VAL A 172 -1.97 -21.38 -1.27
C VAL A 172 -0.66 -21.16 -0.54
N HIS A 173 -0.15 -22.21 0.09
CA HIS A 173 1.23 -22.27 0.57
C HIS A 173 2.12 -22.74 -0.56
N VAL A 174 3.32 -22.17 -0.61
CA VAL A 174 4.38 -22.55 -1.54
C VAL A 174 5.63 -22.78 -0.72
N VAL A 175 6.21 -23.97 -0.80
CA VAL A 175 7.55 -24.27 -0.31
C VAL A 175 8.50 -24.12 -1.50
N PHE A 176 9.22 -23.00 -1.54
CA PHE A 176 10.11 -22.64 -2.63
C PHE A 176 11.57 -23.00 -2.32
N ARG A 177 12.26 -23.73 -3.21
CA ARG A 177 13.68 -24.04 -3.03
C ARG A 177 14.54 -22.85 -3.44
N ILE A 178 15.43 -22.42 -2.53
CA ILE A 178 16.27 -21.22 -2.73
C ILE A 178 17.37 -21.46 -3.76
N ARG A 179 17.92 -22.68 -3.82
CA ARG A 179 18.82 -23.10 -4.89
C ARG A 179 17.98 -23.53 -6.10
N ASP A 180 18.32 -23.03 -7.27
CA ASP A 180 17.83 -23.58 -8.54
C ASP A 180 18.53 -24.90 -8.88
N GLU A 181 18.17 -25.48 -10.02
CA GLU A 181 18.76 -26.73 -10.51
C GLU A 181 20.24 -26.60 -10.87
N ASP A 182 20.70 -25.40 -11.22
CA ASP A 182 22.12 -25.07 -11.46
C ASP A 182 22.92 -24.85 -10.15
N GLY A 183 22.25 -24.90 -8.99
CA GLY A 183 22.85 -24.68 -7.67
C GLY A 183 23.01 -23.21 -7.28
N LYS A 184 22.62 -22.26 -8.13
CA LYS A 184 22.62 -20.82 -7.86
C LYS A 184 21.52 -20.46 -6.86
N ARG A 185 21.86 -19.58 -5.93
CA ARG A 185 20.99 -19.18 -4.82
C ARG A 185 20.22 -17.91 -5.17
N THR A 186 18.91 -17.95 -4.99
CA THR A 186 18.00 -16.83 -5.19
C THR A 186 17.60 -16.18 -3.86
N ASP A 187 17.75 -14.86 -3.76
CA ASP A 187 17.36 -14.06 -2.60
C ASP A 187 16.05 -13.32 -2.90
N ILE A 188 14.93 -13.77 -2.32
CA ILE A 188 13.61 -13.14 -2.53
C ILE A 188 13.53 -11.86 -1.69
N ARG A 189 13.67 -10.70 -2.35
CA ARG A 189 13.63 -9.38 -1.69
C ARG A 189 12.23 -8.76 -1.78
N LYS A 190 12.09 -7.60 -1.13
CA LYS A 190 10.85 -6.80 -1.17
C LYS A 190 10.41 -6.42 -2.58
N LYS A 191 11.35 -6.28 -3.52
CA LYS A 191 11.07 -6.01 -4.94
C LYS A 191 10.42 -7.24 -5.57
N ASP A 192 10.99 -8.42 -5.38
CA ASP A 192 10.47 -9.67 -5.92
C ASP A 192 9.08 -9.99 -5.38
N LEU A 193 8.84 -9.79 -4.08
CA LEU A 193 7.50 -9.97 -3.51
C LEU A 193 6.43 -9.08 -4.16
N ARG A 194 6.81 -7.91 -4.69
CA ARG A 194 5.87 -7.04 -5.42
C ARG A 194 5.61 -7.56 -6.81
N GLU A 195 6.66 -7.98 -7.50
CA GLU A 195 6.54 -8.53 -8.84
C GLU A 195 5.72 -9.82 -8.83
N ILE A 196 5.98 -10.72 -7.88
CA ILE A 196 5.19 -11.93 -7.64
C ILE A 196 3.74 -11.58 -7.29
N ARG A 197 3.49 -10.59 -6.42
CA ARG A 197 2.13 -10.13 -6.10
C ARG A 197 1.41 -9.53 -7.31
N THR A 198 2.15 -8.86 -8.20
CA THR A 198 1.61 -8.27 -9.42
C THR A 198 1.28 -9.36 -10.44
N GLY A 199 2.21 -10.27 -10.71
CA GLY A 199 1.99 -11.42 -11.58
C GLY A 199 0.82 -12.28 -11.10
N PHE A 200 0.75 -12.56 -9.80
CA PHE A 200 -0.38 -13.29 -9.22
C PHE A 200 -1.74 -12.62 -9.46
N CYS A 201 -1.78 -11.29 -9.34
CA CYS A 201 -2.98 -10.51 -9.64
C CYS A 201 -3.32 -10.55 -11.14
N GLU A 202 -2.33 -10.51 -12.02
CA GLU A 202 -2.52 -10.59 -13.46
C GLU A 202 -3.04 -11.97 -13.89
N GLU A 203 -2.46 -13.06 -13.39
CA GLU A 203 -2.94 -14.43 -13.67
C GLU A 203 -4.40 -14.62 -13.24
N LEU A 204 -4.78 -14.10 -12.06
CA LEU A 204 -6.17 -14.15 -11.60
C LEU A 204 -7.11 -13.32 -12.48
N LYS A 205 -6.67 -12.14 -12.93
CA LYS A 205 -7.47 -11.30 -13.85
C LYS A 205 -7.67 -11.95 -15.21
N LEU A 206 -6.64 -12.63 -15.74
CA LEU A 206 -6.73 -13.37 -16.99
C LEU A 206 -7.80 -14.47 -16.91
N LYS A 207 -8.01 -15.04 -15.72
CA LYS A 207 -9.07 -16.01 -15.44
C LYS A 207 -10.44 -15.37 -15.11
N GLY A 208 -10.56 -14.04 -15.22
CA GLY A 208 -11.83 -13.32 -15.02
C GLY A 208 -12.12 -12.88 -13.59
N TYR A 209 -11.17 -13.02 -12.65
CA TYR A 209 -11.39 -12.62 -11.26
C TYR A 209 -11.16 -11.12 -11.02
N ASP A 210 -12.08 -10.48 -10.31
CA ASP A 210 -12.02 -9.05 -9.97
C ASP A 210 -11.11 -8.81 -8.75
N VAL A 211 -9.81 -8.79 -9.02
CA VAL A 211 -8.76 -8.59 -8.02
C VAL A 211 -7.84 -7.41 -8.35
N LYS A 212 -7.14 -6.91 -7.34
CA LYS A 212 -6.20 -5.79 -7.42
C LYS A 212 -4.92 -6.09 -6.65
N ALA A 213 -3.81 -5.51 -7.13
CA ALA A 213 -2.54 -5.47 -6.44
C ALA A 213 -2.08 -4.02 -6.36
N THR A 214 -2.76 -3.24 -5.52
CA THR A 214 -2.38 -1.85 -5.30
C THR A 214 -1.10 -1.79 -4.51
N HIS A 215 -0.09 -1.15 -5.07
CA HIS A 215 1.11 -0.76 -4.36
C HIS A 215 0.78 0.55 -3.65
N ARG A 216 0.41 0.48 -2.36
CA ARG A 216 0.08 1.68 -1.58
C ARG A 216 1.35 2.43 -1.17
N GLN A 217 2.05 2.91 -2.20
CA GLN A 217 3.10 3.90 -2.23
C GLN A 217 3.41 4.10 -3.72
N GLN A 218 3.36 5.33 -4.22
CA GLN A 218 4.12 5.76 -5.40
C GLN A 218 5.62 5.65 -5.09
N GLN A 219 6.10 4.46 -4.73
CA GLN A 219 7.50 4.20 -4.45
C GLN A 219 8.19 4.10 -5.80
N GLY A 220 8.98 5.13 -6.10
CA GLY A 220 9.56 5.34 -7.41
C GLY A 220 9.32 6.75 -7.93
N LEU A 221 8.23 7.44 -7.56
CA LEU A 221 8.04 8.82 -8.04
C LEU A 221 9.06 9.76 -7.40
N ASN A 222 9.21 9.73 -6.07
CA ASN A 222 10.25 10.54 -5.43
C ASN A 222 11.67 10.07 -5.80
N GLN A 223 11.87 8.79 -6.14
CA GLN A 223 13.15 8.28 -6.59
C GLN A 223 13.46 8.72 -8.02
N SER A 224 12.54 8.54 -8.96
CA SER A 224 12.64 9.02 -10.35
C SER A 224 12.79 10.54 -10.43
N ILE A 225 12.13 11.31 -9.57
CA ILE A 225 12.38 12.76 -9.45
C ILE A 225 13.80 13.04 -8.95
N ARG A 226 14.29 12.30 -7.94
CA ARG A 226 15.69 12.41 -7.49
C ARG A 226 16.69 11.99 -8.56
N ASP A 227 16.41 10.92 -9.30
CA ASP A 227 17.26 10.41 -10.37
C ASP A 227 17.27 11.38 -11.54
N ALA A 228 16.10 11.90 -11.95
CA ALA A 228 15.98 12.94 -12.96
C ALA A 228 16.74 14.20 -12.55
N HIS A 229 16.66 14.60 -11.28
CA HIS A 229 17.42 15.73 -10.74
C HIS A 229 18.94 15.46 -10.68
N SER A 230 19.35 14.26 -10.27
CA SER A 230 20.76 13.86 -10.15
C SER A 230 21.45 13.86 -11.53
N THR A 231 20.78 13.25 -12.51
CA THR A 231 21.26 13.06 -13.89
C THR A 231 21.04 14.27 -14.81
N ALA A 232 20.29 15.30 -14.38
CA ALA A 232 20.05 16.49 -15.20
C ALA A 232 21.32 17.33 -15.39
N PRO A 233 21.50 18.00 -16.56
CA PRO A 233 22.52 19.03 -16.75
C PRO A 233 22.41 20.14 -15.70
N LYS A 234 23.54 20.77 -15.32
CA LYS A 234 23.57 21.82 -14.26
C LYS A 234 22.51 22.92 -14.46
N ARG A 235 22.25 23.32 -15.71
CA ARG A 235 21.26 24.36 -16.07
C ARG A 235 19.80 23.93 -15.86
N GLN A 236 19.51 22.63 -15.85
CA GLN A 236 18.16 22.07 -15.71
C GLN A 236 17.88 21.54 -14.29
N LYS A 237 18.90 21.44 -13.42
CA LYS A 237 18.73 20.97 -12.05
C LYS A 237 17.81 21.91 -11.26
N GLY A 238 16.76 21.33 -10.67
CA GLY A 238 15.78 22.06 -9.87
C GLY A 238 14.84 22.96 -10.68
N VAL A 239 14.87 22.88 -12.01
CA VAL A 239 13.95 23.58 -12.91
C VAL A 239 12.88 22.59 -13.38
N TYR A 240 11.62 23.03 -13.36
CA TYR A 240 10.48 22.24 -13.76
C TYR A 240 9.63 23.01 -14.77
N GLU A 241 9.01 22.29 -15.68
CA GLU A 241 7.97 22.80 -16.59
C GLU A 241 6.61 22.69 -15.90
N VAL A 242 5.80 23.74 -15.98
CA VAL A 242 4.44 23.74 -15.44
C VAL A 242 3.51 23.03 -16.41
N VAL A 243 2.98 21.89 -16.00
CA VAL A 243 2.04 21.10 -16.80
C VAL A 243 0.60 21.59 -16.58
N ASP A 244 0.29 21.91 -15.32
CA ASP A 244 -1.07 22.28 -14.92
C ASP A 244 -1.08 23.03 -13.59
N VAL A 245 -2.05 23.93 -13.44
CA VAL A 245 -2.32 24.70 -12.22
C VAL A 245 -3.82 24.71 -12.01
N GLY A 246 -4.29 24.43 -10.80
CA GLY A 246 -5.72 24.42 -10.56
C GLY A 246 -6.12 24.46 -9.09
N TYR A 247 -7.44 24.43 -8.88
CA TYR A 247 -8.08 24.38 -7.58
C TYR A 247 -9.09 23.23 -7.53
N ASP A 248 -8.74 22.16 -6.82
CA ASP A 248 -9.55 20.94 -6.76
C ASP A 248 -9.42 20.25 -5.40
N HIS A 249 -10.22 19.23 -5.13
CA HIS A 249 -10.17 18.41 -3.92
C HIS A 249 -8.79 17.78 -3.79
N TYR A 250 -8.21 17.79 -2.59
CA TYR A 250 -6.85 17.30 -2.37
C TYR A 250 -6.65 15.88 -2.92
N GLN A 251 -5.66 15.71 -3.81
CA GLN A 251 -5.39 14.46 -4.56
C GLN A 251 -6.54 14.02 -5.48
N HIS A 252 -7.36 14.96 -5.96
CA HIS A 252 -8.56 14.74 -6.78
C HIS A 252 -9.60 13.81 -6.13
N ASP A 253 -9.59 13.75 -4.79
CA ASP A 253 -10.51 12.94 -4.00
C ASP A 253 -11.66 13.82 -3.51
N LYS A 254 -12.86 13.68 -4.11
CA LYS A 254 -14.07 14.46 -3.80
C LYS A 254 -14.46 14.48 -2.31
N THR A 255 -13.94 13.54 -1.51
CA THR A 255 -14.19 13.49 -0.06
C THR A 255 -13.33 14.46 0.76
N LYS A 256 -12.30 15.05 0.15
CA LYS A 256 -11.31 15.90 0.82
C LYS A 256 -11.51 17.38 0.49
N PRO A 257 -11.08 18.32 1.35
CA PRO A 257 -11.22 19.74 1.08
C PRO A 257 -10.48 20.17 -0.19
N LYS A 258 -11.03 21.17 -0.89
CA LYS A 258 -10.39 21.80 -2.06
C LYS A 258 -9.13 22.58 -1.67
N GLN A 259 -8.08 22.43 -2.46
CA GLN A 259 -6.79 23.09 -2.31
C GLN A 259 -6.22 23.43 -3.68
N HIS A 260 -5.31 24.41 -3.72
CA HIS A 260 -4.56 24.69 -4.94
C HIS A 260 -3.53 23.59 -5.17
N PHE A 261 -3.38 23.21 -6.44
CA PHE A 261 -2.35 22.29 -6.87
C PHE A 261 -1.51 22.89 -7.99
N LEU A 262 -0.26 22.43 -8.04
CA LEU A 262 0.71 22.76 -9.06
C LEU A 262 1.31 21.46 -9.59
N LYS A 263 1.05 21.14 -10.85
CA LYS A 263 1.57 19.96 -11.53
C LYS A 263 2.83 20.33 -12.31
N LEU A 264 3.94 19.72 -11.93
CA LEU A 264 5.27 20.04 -12.46
C LEU A 264 5.88 18.84 -13.16
N LYS A 265 6.61 19.07 -14.25
CA LYS A 265 7.34 18.08 -15.02
C LYS A 265 8.84 18.38 -15.00
N THR A 266 9.64 17.35 -14.78
CA THR A 266 11.11 17.47 -14.88
C THR A 266 11.55 17.59 -16.34
N LEU A 267 12.48 18.50 -16.63
CA LEU A 267 12.94 18.74 -18.00
C LEU A 267 13.74 17.57 -18.60
N ASN A 268 14.48 16.84 -17.77
CA ASN A 268 15.35 15.77 -18.23
C ASN A 268 14.57 14.50 -18.63
N LYS A 269 13.78 13.94 -17.70
CA LYS A 269 13.10 12.64 -17.89
C LYS A 269 11.58 12.75 -18.03
N GLY A 270 11.04 13.96 -18.11
CA GLY A 270 9.61 14.18 -18.27
C GLY A 270 8.74 13.67 -17.11
N VAL A 271 9.32 13.38 -15.95
CA VAL A 271 8.59 12.84 -14.79
C VAL A 271 7.68 13.93 -14.21
N GLU A 272 6.38 13.66 -14.15
CA GLU A 272 5.36 14.56 -13.62
C GLU A 272 5.06 14.32 -12.14
N LYS A 273 4.86 15.41 -11.38
CA LYS A 273 4.47 15.36 -9.98
C LYS A 273 3.55 16.52 -9.61
N THR A 274 2.45 16.19 -8.94
CA THR A 274 1.51 17.17 -8.40
C THR A 274 1.87 17.56 -6.98
N TYR A 275 2.06 18.85 -6.75
CA TYR A 275 2.24 19.47 -5.44
C TYR A 275 0.94 20.11 -4.99
N TRP A 276 0.66 20.07 -3.69
CA TRP A 276 -0.52 20.67 -3.08
C TRP A 276 -0.10 21.65 -1.98
N GLY A 277 -0.70 22.83 -1.97
CA GLY A 277 -0.32 23.95 -1.09
C GLY A 277 -1.44 24.96 -0.96
N ALA A 278 -1.60 25.53 0.23
CA ALA A 278 -2.61 26.56 0.47
C ALA A 278 -2.18 27.92 -0.11
N ASP A 279 -0.87 28.15 -0.14
CA ASP A 279 -0.14 29.32 -0.66
C ASP A 279 0.03 29.30 -2.18
N PHE A 280 -0.21 28.17 -2.85
CA PHE A 280 0.00 28.08 -4.30
C PHE A 280 -0.87 29.05 -5.10
N GLY A 281 -2.10 29.36 -4.68
CA GLY A 281 -2.92 30.34 -5.38
C GLY A 281 -2.27 31.73 -5.43
N ASP A 282 -1.75 32.19 -4.29
CA ASP A 282 -1.07 33.49 -4.20
C ASP A 282 0.26 33.45 -4.97
N LEU A 283 1.03 32.38 -4.81
CA LEU A 283 2.33 32.22 -5.47
C LEU A 283 2.20 32.16 -7.00
N THR A 284 1.26 31.40 -7.54
CA THR A 284 1.07 31.30 -9.00
C THR A 284 0.55 32.61 -9.59
N SER A 285 -0.28 33.34 -8.84
CA SER A 285 -0.80 34.65 -9.28
C SER A 285 0.31 35.70 -9.27
N ARG A 286 1.13 35.76 -8.20
CA ARG A 286 2.29 36.66 -8.10
C ARG A 286 3.30 36.42 -9.21
N GLU A 287 3.64 35.15 -9.46
CA GLU A 287 4.63 34.76 -10.45
C GLU A 287 4.05 34.68 -11.89
N ASN A 288 2.78 35.05 -12.09
CA ASN A 288 2.03 34.99 -13.35
C ASN A 288 2.24 33.67 -14.10
N VAL A 289 2.11 32.56 -13.37
CA VAL A 289 2.48 31.23 -13.86
C VAL A 289 1.45 30.71 -14.85
N LYS A 290 1.92 30.34 -16.04
CA LYS A 290 1.12 29.71 -17.10
C LYS A 290 1.61 28.30 -17.39
N LYS A 291 0.76 27.51 -18.07
CA LYS A 291 1.14 26.20 -18.58
C LYS A 291 2.28 26.35 -19.59
N GLY A 292 3.35 25.58 -19.42
CA GLY A 292 4.57 25.65 -20.22
C GLY A 292 5.69 26.48 -19.59
N ASP A 293 5.42 27.25 -18.53
CA ASP A 293 6.45 28.07 -17.89
C ASP A 293 7.51 27.23 -17.17
N LEU A 294 8.73 27.76 -17.13
CA LEU A 294 9.84 27.17 -16.39
C LEU A 294 9.93 27.79 -14.99
N VAL A 295 9.76 26.96 -13.97
CA VAL A 295 9.70 27.40 -12.57
C VAL A 295 10.68 26.66 -11.68
N LYS A 296 11.09 27.32 -10.59
CA LYS A 296 11.79 26.68 -9.47
C LYS A 296 10.84 26.62 -8.28
N LEU A 297 10.65 25.41 -7.75
CA LEU A 297 9.84 25.17 -6.56
C LEU A 297 10.73 24.67 -5.42
N LYS A 298 10.76 25.41 -4.30
CA LYS A 298 11.49 25.04 -3.08
C LYS A 298 10.55 25.03 -1.89
N LYS A 299 10.66 24.00 -1.05
CA LYS A 299 9.97 23.97 0.25
C LYS A 299 10.84 24.70 1.27
N LEU A 300 10.34 25.80 1.83
CA LEU A 300 11.05 26.59 2.84
C LEU A 300 10.93 25.97 4.24
N GLY A 301 9.75 25.44 4.57
CA GLY A 301 9.51 24.89 5.90
C GLY A 301 8.12 24.35 6.13
N LYS A 302 7.75 24.28 7.41
CA LYS A 302 6.39 24.00 7.88
C LYS A 302 5.98 25.13 8.81
N LYS A 303 4.86 25.79 8.53
CA LYS A 303 4.26 26.81 9.39
C LYS A 303 3.11 26.20 10.16
N GLU A 304 3.06 26.46 11.46
CA GLU A 304 1.88 26.14 12.28
C GLU A 304 0.81 27.19 12.08
N VAL A 305 -0.41 26.71 11.86
CA VAL A 305 -1.55 27.55 11.49
C VAL A 305 -2.76 27.10 12.29
N LYS A 306 -3.36 28.01 13.06
CA LYS A 306 -4.62 27.76 13.75
C LYS A 306 -5.79 28.02 12.80
N ILE A 307 -6.69 27.06 12.66
CA ILE A 307 -7.94 27.18 11.90
C ILE A 307 -9.13 27.00 12.84
N PRO A 308 -10.25 27.69 12.65
CA PRO A 308 -11.42 27.52 13.51
C PRO A 308 -12.03 26.11 13.30
N ALA A 309 -12.34 25.44 14.40
CA ALA A 309 -13.01 24.16 14.42
C ALA A 309 -14.53 24.38 14.35
N LEU A 310 -15.11 24.14 13.17
CA LEU A 310 -16.55 24.25 12.92
C LEU A 310 -17.25 22.90 13.18
N ASP A 311 -18.44 22.95 13.76
CA ASP A 311 -19.32 21.79 13.94
C ASP A 311 -20.06 21.41 12.64
N LYS A 312 -21.11 20.57 12.71
CA LYS A 312 -21.91 20.18 11.53
C LYS A 312 -22.85 21.29 11.02
N HIS A 313 -23.08 22.32 11.81
CA HIS A 313 -24.01 23.42 11.55
C HIS A 313 -23.29 24.72 11.16
N GLY A 314 -21.95 24.75 11.22
CA GLY A 314 -21.10 25.87 10.83
C GLY A 314 -20.79 26.81 11.98
N VAL A 315 -21.06 26.38 13.21
CA VAL A 315 -20.80 27.10 14.45
C VAL A 315 -19.39 26.75 14.94
N GLN A 316 -18.63 27.78 15.31
CA GLN A 316 -17.26 27.63 15.79
C GLN A 316 -17.25 27.17 17.26
N HIS A 317 -16.56 26.07 17.55
CA HIS A 317 -16.40 25.53 18.91
C HIS A 317 -14.94 25.55 19.41
N GLY A 318 -14.01 26.17 18.68
CA GLY A 318 -12.62 26.32 19.12
C GLY A 318 -11.63 26.50 17.98
N TRP A 319 -10.34 26.28 18.27
CA TRP A 319 -9.24 26.35 17.31
C TRP A 319 -8.57 24.99 17.14
N LYS A 320 -8.18 24.66 15.90
CA LYS A 320 -7.41 23.48 15.56
C LYS A 320 -6.06 23.90 14.97
N THR A 321 -4.97 23.41 15.55
CA THR A 321 -3.62 23.60 15.00
C THR A 321 -3.38 22.64 13.84
N VAL A 322 -2.96 23.17 12.69
CA VAL A 322 -2.62 22.40 11.49
C VAL A 322 -1.28 22.88 10.95
N HIS A 323 -0.42 21.95 10.56
CA HIS A 323 0.83 22.29 9.88
C HIS A 323 0.59 22.45 8.38
N ARG A 324 1.01 23.58 7.82
CA ARG A 324 1.03 23.82 6.37
C ARG A 324 2.48 23.91 5.91
N ASN A 325 2.76 23.36 4.73
CA ASN A 325 4.07 23.54 4.11
C ASN A 325 4.17 24.96 3.57
N GLU A 326 5.32 25.57 3.72
CA GLU A 326 5.63 26.87 3.12
C GLU A 326 6.47 26.66 1.87
N TRP A 327 6.01 27.22 0.76
CA TRP A 327 6.64 27.08 -0.54
C TRP A 327 7.20 28.42 -1.04
N LYS A 328 8.33 28.33 -1.75
CA LYS A 328 8.87 29.37 -2.59
C LYS A 328 8.75 28.92 -4.04
N LEU A 329 8.10 29.73 -4.85
CA LEU A 329 7.93 29.55 -6.28
C LEU A 329 8.58 30.74 -6.99
N ASP A 330 9.48 30.46 -7.93
CA ASP A 330 10.11 31.49 -8.77
C ASP A 330 9.86 31.13 -10.25
N ASN A 331 9.23 32.01 -11.02
CA ASN A 331 9.09 31.87 -12.48
C ASN A 331 10.34 32.44 -13.17
N LEU A 332 10.97 31.63 -14.03
CA LEU A 332 12.19 32.02 -14.75
C LEU A 332 11.90 32.83 -16.03
N GLY A 333 10.67 32.76 -16.54
CA GLY A 333 10.24 33.47 -17.75
C GLY A 333 9.85 34.94 -17.52
N VAL A 334 9.61 35.34 -16.27
CA VAL A 334 9.13 36.69 -15.93
C VAL A 334 10.21 37.46 -15.16
N LYS A 335 10.57 38.65 -15.65
CA LYS A 335 11.52 39.58 -15.02
C LYS A 335 10.78 40.75 -14.38
N GLY A 336 11.35 41.35 -13.33
CA GLY A 336 10.79 42.55 -12.68
C GLY A 336 9.69 42.31 -11.64
N ILE A 337 9.44 41.06 -11.25
CA ILE A 337 8.53 40.74 -10.15
C ILE A 337 9.20 41.09 -8.83
N ASP A 338 8.51 41.86 -7.98
CA ASP A 338 8.94 42.05 -6.60
C ASP A 338 8.80 40.73 -5.83
N ARG A 339 9.96 40.15 -5.52
CA ARG A 339 10.09 38.89 -4.78
C ARG A 339 10.46 39.13 -3.31
N THR A 340 10.44 40.39 -2.85
CA THR A 340 10.51 40.64 -1.42
C THR A 340 9.40 39.82 -0.77
N PRO A 341 9.71 39.02 0.26
CA PRO A 341 8.66 38.42 1.05
C PRO A 341 7.90 39.61 1.63
N SER A 342 6.73 39.93 1.07
CA SER A 342 5.77 40.77 1.76
C SER A 342 5.71 40.21 3.16
N SER A 343 6.22 40.98 4.14
CA SER A 343 6.07 40.69 5.56
C SER A 343 4.63 40.29 5.67
N SER A 344 4.43 39.01 5.97
CA SER A 344 3.17 38.35 5.73
C SER A 344 2.07 39.29 6.18
N LYS A 345 1.10 39.61 5.31
CA LYS A 345 -0.26 39.68 5.82
C LYS A 345 -0.35 38.39 6.60
N GLU A 346 -0.18 38.45 7.93
CA GLU A 346 -0.52 37.35 8.78
C GLU A 346 -1.95 37.09 8.34
N LEU A 347 -2.15 36.01 7.60
CA LEU A 347 -3.48 35.51 7.34
C LEU A 347 -3.93 35.09 8.73
N VAL A 348 -4.44 36.07 9.48
CA VAL A 348 -5.14 35.89 10.72
C VAL A 348 -6.38 35.14 10.27
N LEU A 349 -6.27 33.81 10.25
CA LEU A 349 -7.36 32.89 9.94
C LEU A 349 -8.47 32.96 10.99
N ASN A 350 -8.28 33.83 11.98
CA ASN A 350 -9.22 34.25 12.99
C ASN A 350 -10.00 35.51 12.59
N SER A 351 -9.78 36.06 11.39
CA SER A 351 -10.53 37.20 10.89
C SER A 351 -11.96 36.82 10.55
N ALA A 352 -12.90 37.73 10.83
CA ALA A 352 -14.32 37.54 10.52
C ALA A 352 -14.55 37.19 9.03
N ALA A 353 -13.75 37.76 8.13
CA ALA A 353 -13.80 37.47 6.69
C ALA A 353 -13.46 36.01 6.35
N MET A 354 -12.47 35.42 7.02
CA MET A 354 -12.10 34.01 6.82
C MET A 354 -13.14 33.06 7.39
N LEU A 355 -13.74 33.41 8.54
CA LEU A 355 -14.88 32.72 9.13
C LEU A 355 -16.10 32.73 8.20
N GLN A 356 -16.45 33.88 7.65
CA GLN A 356 -17.53 34.02 6.67
C GLN A 356 -17.24 33.21 5.40
N LYS A 357 -16.01 33.26 4.87
CA LYS A 357 -15.59 32.45 3.72
C LYS A 357 -15.72 30.95 4.00
N GLN A 358 -15.35 30.50 5.19
CA GLN A 358 -15.45 29.09 5.58
C GLN A 358 -16.90 28.65 5.79
N GLN A 359 -17.74 29.50 6.38
CA GLN A 359 -19.19 29.26 6.51
C GLN A 359 -19.88 29.20 5.13
N LEU A 360 -19.53 30.10 4.20
CA LEU A 360 -20.01 30.07 2.82
C LEU A 360 -19.61 28.77 2.10
N GLN A 361 -18.35 28.36 2.21
CA GLN A 361 -17.88 27.09 1.66
C GLN A 361 -18.62 25.89 2.26
N MET A 362 -18.92 25.93 3.57
CA MET A 362 -19.66 24.87 4.23
C MET A 362 -21.13 24.82 3.82
N LYS A 363 -21.79 25.98 3.65
CA LYS A 363 -23.14 26.07 3.08
C LYS A 363 -23.19 25.52 1.65
N GLN A 364 -22.25 25.90 0.80
CA GLN A 364 -22.12 25.35 -0.56
C GLN A 364 -21.91 23.84 -0.55
N PHE A 365 -21.06 23.32 0.35
CA PHE A 365 -20.85 21.88 0.49
C PHE A 365 -22.13 21.14 0.91
N ILE A 366 -22.91 21.69 1.85
CA ILE A 366 -24.18 21.12 2.29
C ILE A 366 -25.17 21.07 1.12
N GLN A 367 -25.27 22.15 0.34
CA GLN A 367 -26.14 22.21 -0.84
C GLN A 367 -25.73 21.19 -1.91
N ILE A 368 -24.43 21.09 -2.24
CA ILE A 368 -23.91 20.10 -3.19
C ILE A 368 -24.20 18.69 -2.71
N LYS A 369 -24.02 18.41 -1.40
CA LYS A 369 -24.33 17.11 -0.80
C LYS A 369 -25.82 16.79 -0.90
N GLN A 370 -26.70 17.74 -0.62
CA GLN A 370 -28.15 17.57 -0.76
C GLN A 370 -28.54 17.29 -2.22
N ALA A 371 -27.98 18.04 -3.17
CA ALA A 371 -28.20 17.82 -4.60
C ALA A 371 -27.69 16.44 -5.07
N MET A 372 -26.53 15.98 -4.58
CA MET A 372 -26.03 14.64 -4.86
C MET A 372 -26.94 13.55 -4.32
N LEU A 373 -27.41 13.68 -3.07
CA LEU A 373 -28.35 12.74 -2.46
C LEU A 373 -29.69 12.69 -3.20
N GLN A 374 -30.20 13.84 -3.64
CA GLN A 374 -31.40 13.92 -4.48
C GLN A 374 -31.19 13.26 -5.84
N ASN A 375 -30.02 13.44 -6.47
CA ASN A 375 -29.69 12.77 -7.73
C ASN A 375 -29.56 11.25 -7.56
N GLU A 376 -28.91 10.78 -6.49
CA GLU A 376 -28.85 9.35 -6.16
C GLU A 376 -30.24 8.75 -5.90
N GLN A 377 -31.14 9.50 -5.26
CA GLN A 377 -32.54 9.09 -5.07
C GLN A 377 -33.30 9.04 -6.39
N LYS A 378 -33.17 10.06 -7.26
CA LYS A 378 -33.77 10.07 -8.60
C LYS A 378 -33.27 8.92 -9.48
N MET A 379 -31.97 8.62 -9.46
CA MET A 379 -31.39 7.48 -10.17
C MET A 379 -31.89 6.13 -9.65
N LYS A 380 -32.13 6.00 -8.34
CA LYS A 380 -32.74 4.79 -7.77
C LYS A 380 -34.21 4.61 -8.13
N ILE A 381 -34.95 5.70 -8.33
CA ILE A 381 -36.36 5.68 -8.74
C ILE A 381 -36.47 5.41 -10.25
N GLY A 382 -35.55 5.94 -11.07
CA GLY A 382 -35.52 5.74 -12.52
C GLY A 382 -35.14 4.33 -12.99
N ILE A 383 -34.60 3.47 -12.12
CA ILE A 383 -34.29 2.06 -12.42
C ILE A 383 -35.50 1.14 -12.14
N LYS A 384 -36.62 1.68 -11.63
CA LYS A 384 -37.81 0.89 -11.27
C LYS A 384 -38.96 0.88 -12.30
N LEU A 385 -38.73 1.40 -13.51
CA LEU A 385 -39.67 1.32 -14.63
C LEU A 385 -38.89 0.87 -15.88
N GLY A 386 -38.99 -0.42 -16.16
CA GLY A 386 -38.32 -1.13 -17.24
C GLY A 386 -38.51 -2.62 -17.05
#